data_AF-X1NJL7-F1
#
_entry.id   AF-X1NJL7-F1
#
_cell.length_a   1.000
_cell.length_b   1.000
_cell.length_c   1.000
_cell.angle_alpha   90.00
_cell.angle_beta   90.00
_cell.angle_gamma   90.00
#
_symmetry.space_group_name_H-M   'P 1'
#
loop_
_entity.id
_entity.type
_entity.pdbx_description
1 polymer ?
#
loop_
_entity_poly.entity_id
_entity_poly.type
_entity_poly.pdbx_seq_one_letter_code
_entity_poly.pdbx_strand_id
1 'polypeptide(L)'
;MTNFQDIYQHSYPVSPDGNPFVQNDLGRYTQNHPVPPDDVAERKAYLVGSGIASLLAAAYLIRDAQMPGENITILEEMSEPGGAFDGAGDTEKGFIARGGREMGQHFECFWDIMKDIPALEMPEPYSVLDEFRIVNE
;
A
#
# COMPACT_ATOMS: atom_id res chain seq x y z
N MET A 1 10.88 -25.39 -33.27
CA MET A 1 10.26 -25.15 -31.95
C MET A 1 11.16 -24.18 -31.22
N THR A 2 10.74 -22.92 -31.10
CA THR A 2 11.44 -21.89 -30.34
C THR A 2 11.37 -22.26 -28.85
N ASN A 3 12.52 -22.39 -28.21
CA ASN A 3 12.60 -22.74 -26.79
C ASN A 3 12.30 -21.50 -25.95
N PHE A 4 11.12 -21.45 -25.35
CA PHE A 4 10.67 -20.35 -24.50
C PHE A 4 11.15 -20.49 -23.04
N GLN A 5 11.98 -21.50 -22.73
CA GLN A 5 12.43 -21.78 -21.36
C GLN A 5 13.26 -20.63 -20.75
N ASP A 6 13.93 -19.82 -21.55
CA ASP A 6 14.77 -18.71 -21.06
C ASP A 6 14.03 -17.36 -20.98
N ILE A 7 12.73 -17.31 -21.32
CA ILE A 7 11.96 -16.05 -21.36
C ILE A 7 11.18 -15.81 -20.05
N TYR A 8 11.02 -16.84 -19.22
CA TYR A 8 10.41 -16.70 -17.90
C TYR A 8 11.48 -16.45 -16.84
N GLN A 9 11.36 -15.32 -16.14
CA GLN A 9 12.15 -15.04 -14.95
C GLN A 9 11.84 -16.11 -13.89
N HIS A 10 12.80 -17.00 -13.62
CA HIS A 10 12.71 -17.91 -12.48
C HIS A 10 12.88 -17.11 -11.19
N SER A 11 11.78 -16.84 -10.49
CA SER A 11 11.83 -16.43 -9.09
C SER A 11 12.26 -17.63 -8.25
N TYR A 12 13.55 -17.73 -7.95
CA TYR A 12 14.03 -18.73 -7.01
C TYR A 12 13.52 -18.37 -5.61
N PRO A 13 12.87 -19.30 -4.88
CA PRO A 13 12.47 -19.08 -3.48
C PRO A 13 13.66 -19.06 -2.52
N VAL A 14 14.89 -19.09 -3.05
CA VAL A 14 16.15 -19.11 -2.34
C VAL A 14 17.07 -18.05 -2.92
N SER A 15 17.91 -17.47 -2.07
CA SER A 15 19.02 -16.62 -2.50
C SER A 15 19.91 -17.36 -3.52
N PRO A 16 20.74 -16.64 -4.31
CA PRO A 16 21.72 -17.27 -5.21
C PRO A 16 22.64 -18.31 -4.53
N ASP A 17 22.79 -18.22 -3.20
CA ASP A 17 23.61 -19.10 -2.38
C ASP A 17 22.84 -20.31 -1.80
N GLY A 18 21.57 -20.50 -2.17
CA GLY A 18 20.74 -21.62 -1.70
C GLY A 18 20.20 -21.47 -0.28
N ASN A 19 20.46 -20.33 0.38
CA ASN A 19 19.80 -20.01 1.64
C ASN A 19 18.31 -19.72 1.36
N PRO A 20 17.38 -20.17 2.23
CA PRO A 20 16.01 -19.63 2.20
C PRO A 20 16.12 -18.12 2.20
N PHE A 21 15.31 -17.43 1.40
CA PHE A 21 15.23 -15.97 1.49
C PHE A 21 14.94 -15.65 2.96
N VAL A 22 15.93 -15.07 3.62
CA VAL A 22 15.79 -14.59 4.98
C VAL A 22 14.86 -13.40 4.83
N GLN A 23 13.58 -13.65 5.07
CA GLN A 23 12.55 -12.64 5.24
C GLN A 23 13.03 -11.67 6.34
N ASN A 24 12.31 -10.59 6.58
CA ASN A 24 12.54 -9.83 7.81
C ASN A 24 12.52 -10.79 9.02
N ASP A 25 13.70 -11.18 9.53
CA ASP A 25 13.87 -12.21 10.58
C ASP A 25 13.19 -11.79 11.89
N LEU A 26 12.80 -10.53 11.98
CA LEU A 26 12.06 -9.98 13.10
C LEU A 26 10.57 -10.38 13.02
N GLY A 27 10.02 -10.67 11.84
CA GLY A 27 8.64 -11.09 11.64
C GLY A 27 7.64 -10.22 12.43
N ARG A 28 6.77 -10.88 13.22
CA ARG A 28 5.77 -10.21 14.07
C ARG A 28 6.37 -9.22 15.10
N TYR A 29 7.66 -9.32 15.45
CA TYR A 29 8.30 -8.38 16.38
C TYR A 29 8.26 -6.92 15.86
N THR A 30 8.23 -6.75 14.53
CA THR A 30 8.13 -5.42 13.90
C THR A 30 6.72 -4.85 13.86
N GLN A 31 5.69 -5.66 14.10
CA GLN A 31 4.29 -5.24 14.13
C GLN A 31 3.92 -4.72 15.53
N ASN A 32 4.58 -3.64 15.96
CA ASN A 32 4.35 -3.00 17.24
C ASN A 32 3.63 -1.66 17.09
N HIS A 33 3.15 -1.10 18.20
CA HIS A 33 2.59 0.25 18.24
C HIS A 33 3.63 1.21 18.81
N PRO A 34 4.17 2.15 18.02
CA PRO A 34 5.16 3.09 18.50
C PRO A 34 4.55 4.11 19.47
N VAL A 35 5.39 4.62 20.38
CA VAL A 35 5.03 5.72 21.28
C VAL A 35 5.09 7.03 20.49
N PRO A 36 4.03 7.86 20.49
CA PRO A 36 4.01 9.10 19.74
C PRO A 36 4.94 10.15 20.38
N PRO A 37 5.50 11.10 19.61
CA PRO A 37 6.22 12.24 20.17
C PRO A 37 5.32 13.13 21.04
N ASP A 38 5.86 13.68 22.13
CA ASP A 38 5.09 14.50 23.10
C ASP A 38 4.41 15.73 22.48
N ASP A 39 4.98 16.28 21.42
CA ASP A 39 4.52 17.50 20.73
C ASP A 39 3.70 17.21 19.46
N VAL A 40 3.34 15.95 19.18
CA VAL A 40 2.69 15.59 17.91
C VAL A 40 1.34 16.28 17.69
N ALA A 41 0.62 16.59 18.78
CA ALA A 41 -0.66 17.31 18.72
C ALA A 41 -0.52 18.76 18.22
N GLU A 42 0.66 19.37 18.35
CA GLU A 42 0.94 20.75 17.93
C GLU A 42 1.58 20.81 16.53
N ARG A 43 2.09 19.69 16.02
CA ARG A 43 2.73 19.61 14.71
C ARG A 43 1.70 19.62 13.59
N LYS A 44 2.08 20.21 12.44
CA LYS A 44 1.31 20.17 11.19
C LYS A 44 2.10 19.43 10.11
N ALA A 45 1.40 18.68 9.27
CA ALA A 45 1.97 17.99 8.12
C ALA A 45 1.31 18.49 6.83
N TYR A 46 2.14 18.85 5.84
CA TYR A 46 1.69 19.26 4.51
C TYR A 46 2.27 18.29 3.49
N LEU A 47 1.40 17.63 2.73
CA LEU A 47 1.76 16.60 1.76
C LEU A 47 1.40 17.10 0.36
N VAL A 48 2.39 17.27 -0.51
CA VAL A 48 2.18 17.75 -1.88
C VAL A 48 1.90 16.57 -2.81
N GLY A 49 0.75 16.61 -3.47
CA GLY A 49 0.17 15.51 -4.24
C GLY A 49 -0.62 14.54 -3.38
N SER A 50 -1.66 13.92 -3.95
CA SER A 50 -2.55 12.93 -3.32
C SER A 50 -2.42 11.53 -3.93
N GLY A 51 -1.25 11.22 -4.48
CA GLY A 51 -0.91 9.85 -4.87
C GLY A 51 -0.74 8.92 -3.65
N ILE A 52 -0.60 7.62 -3.93
CA ILE A 52 -0.44 6.58 -2.90
C ILE A 52 0.63 6.91 -1.86
N ALA A 53 1.75 7.55 -2.25
CA ALA A 53 2.82 7.92 -1.32
C ALA A 53 2.34 8.89 -0.22
N SER A 54 1.64 9.97 -0.61
CA SER A 54 1.12 10.95 0.35
C SER A 54 -0.02 10.38 1.17
N LEU A 55 -0.92 9.60 0.56
CA LEU A 55 -2.02 8.97 1.27
C LEU A 55 -1.50 7.98 2.33
N LEU A 56 -0.49 7.17 2.00
CA LEU A 56 0.15 6.29 2.96
C LEU A 56 0.91 7.08 4.03
N ALA A 57 1.62 8.15 3.67
CA ALA A 57 2.28 9.01 4.66
C ALA A 57 1.27 9.58 5.67
N ALA A 58 0.11 10.04 5.21
CA ALA A 58 -0.97 10.48 6.09
C ALA A 58 -1.50 9.34 6.98
N ALA A 59 -1.69 8.13 6.41
CA ALA A 59 -2.13 6.97 7.17
C ALA A 59 -1.13 6.59 8.28
N TYR A 60 0.17 6.59 8.00
CA TYR A 60 1.22 6.35 9.00
C TYR A 60 1.31 7.47 10.04
N LEU A 61 1.10 8.74 9.65
CA LEU A 61 1.03 9.85 10.61
C LEU A 61 -0.14 9.68 11.58
N ILE A 62 -1.29 9.20 11.09
CA ILE A 62 -2.46 8.94 11.94
C ILE A 62 -2.23 7.70 12.81
N ARG A 63 -1.83 6.57 12.22
CA ARG A 63 -1.74 5.27 12.89
C ARG A 63 -0.57 5.21 13.88
N ASP A 64 0.61 5.60 13.45
CA ASP A 64 1.86 5.37 14.19
C ASP A 64 2.29 6.61 14.96
N ALA A 65 2.28 7.78 14.31
CA ALA A 65 2.61 9.02 15.01
C ALA A 65 1.46 9.52 15.89
N GLN A 66 0.23 9.00 15.71
CA GLN A 66 -0.96 9.43 16.44
C GLN A 66 -1.22 10.94 16.27
N MET A 67 -0.87 11.47 15.10
CA MET A 67 -1.13 12.86 14.75
C MET A 67 -2.64 13.07 14.53
N PRO A 68 -3.26 14.11 15.11
CA PRO A 68 -4.65 14.45 14.82
C PRO A 68 -4.86 14.64 13.32
N GLY A 69 -5.90 14.03 12.75
CA GLY A 69 -6.16 14.13 11.31
C GLY A 69 -6.33 15.57 10.81
N GLU A 70 -6.88 16.46 11.65
CA GLU A 70 -7.02 17.90 11.38
C GLU A 70 -5.67 18.65 11.24
N ASN A 71 -4.56 18.02 11.61
CA ASN A 71 -3.21 18.55 11.46
C ASN A 71 -2.55 18.16 10.14
N ILE A 72 -3.17 17.28 9.35
CA ILE A 72 -2.63 16.77 8.09
C ILE A 72 -3.38 17.41 6.93
N THR A 73 -2.66 18.13 6.07
CA THR A 73 -3.20 18.75 4.87
C THR A 73 -2.56 18.14 3.62
N ILE A 74 -3.37 17.60 2.72
CA ILE A 74 -2.93 17.12 1.41
C ILE A 74 -3.26 18.17 0.37
N LEU A 75 -2.27 18.56 -0.43
CA LEU A 75 -2.37 19.58 -1.49
C LEU A 75 -2.35 18.87 -2.84
N GLU A 76 -3.51 18.73 -3.48
CA GLU A 76 -3.65 18.10 -4.80
C GLU A 76 -3.90 19.16 -5.88
N GLU A 77 -3.26 18.99 -7.05
CA GLU A 77 -3.45 19.86 -8.22
C GLU A 77 -4.67 19.45 -9.04
N MET A 78 -4.91 18.13 -9.16
CA MET A 78 -6.04 17.56 -9.88
C MET A 78 -7.36 17.72 -9.11
N SER A 79 -8.48 17.50 -9.80
CA SER A 79 -9.81 17.54 -9.17
C SER A 79 -10.11 16.34 -8.28
N GLU A 80 -9.43 15.21 -8.52
CA GLU A 80 -9.66 13.94 -7.84
C GLU A 80 -8.34 13.41 -7.26
N PRO A 81 -8.39 12.73 -6.10
CA PRO A 81 -7.22 12.14 -5.51
C PRO A 81 -6.79 10.84 -6.19
N GLY A 82 -5.60 10.35 -5.85
CA GLY A 82 -5.09 9.04 -6.27
C GLY A 82 -3.83 9.10 -7.12
N GLY A 83 -3.50 10.27 -7.69
CA GLY A 83 -2.28 10.43 -8.49
C GLY A 83 -2.29 9.43 -9.63
N ALA A 84 -1.28 8.56 -9.74
CA ALA A 84 -1.20 7.54 -10.78
C ALA A 84 -2.25 6.42 -10.63
N PHE A 85 -2.83 6.18 -9.45
CA PHE A 85 -3.80 5.11 -9.20
C PHE A 85 -5.22 5.47 -9.69
N ASP A 86 -5.34 5.92 -10.93
CA ASP A 86 -6.63 6.21 -11.56
C ASP A 86 -7.30 4.95 -12.11
N GLY A 87 -8.63 5.00 -12.10
CA GLY A 87 -9.52 4.20 -12.92
C GLY A 87 -10.79 5.02 -13.11
N ALA A 88 -11.02 5.54 -14.31
CA ALA A 88 -12.08 6.51 -14.59
C ALA A 88 -12.83 6.17 -15.87
N GLY A 89 -13.87 6.93 -16.16
CA GLY A 89 -14.70 6.78 -17.35
C GLY A 89 -16.06 6.17 -17.05
N ASP A 90 -16.80 5.90 -18.13
CA ASP A 90 -18.19 5.43 -18.07
C ASP A 90 -18.52 4.58 -19.30
N THR A 91 -19.70 3.97 -19.33
CA THR A 91 -20.15 3.08 -20.41
C THR A 91 -20.39 3.81 -21.75
N GLU A 92 -20.54 5.14 -21.75
CA GLU A 92 -20.81 5.92 -22.95
C GLU A 92 -19.50 6.41 -23.62
N LYS A 93 -18.53 6.87 -22.82
CA LYS A 93 -17.26 7.45 -23.26
C LYS A 93 -16.11 6.45 -23.26
N GLY A 94 -16.30 5.31 -22.59
CA GLY A 94 -15.29 4.29 -22.37
C GLY A 94 -14.54 4.46 -21.04
N PHE A 95 -13.95 3.36 -20.57
CA PHE A 95 -13.14 3.30 -19.36
C PHE A 95 -11.66 3.54 -19.69
N ILE A 96 -10.95 4.16 -18.75
CA ILE A 96 -9.50 4.37 -18.82
C ILE A 96 -8.84 4.01 -17.48
N ALA A 97 -7.74 3.28 -17.57
CA ALA A 97 -6.77 3.10 -16.50
C ALA A 97 -5.39 3.36 -17.09
N ARG A 98 -4.67 4.39 -16.63
CA ARG A 98 -3.35 4.74 -17.21
C ARG A 98 -2.30 3.64 -17.07
N GLY A 99 -2.48 2.70 -16.14
CA GLY A 99 -1.62 1.54 -16.00
C GLY A 99 -2.15 0.51 -15.00
N GLY A 100 -1.77 -0.75 -15.19
CA GLY A 100 -2.01 -1.83 -14.23
C GLY A 100 -1.06 -1.74 -13.04
N ARG A 101 -1.41 -2.44 -11.95
CA ARG A 101 -0.53 -2.62 -10.78
C ARG A 101 -0.34 -4.09 -10.56
N GLU A 102 0.87 -4.54 -10.84
CA GLU A 102 1.31 -5.87 -10.44
C GLU A 102 1.75 -5.78 -8.97
N MET A 103 1.14 -6.62 -8.14
CA MET A 103 1.37 -6.62 -6.70
C MET A 103 1.87 -7.99 -6.28
N GLY A 104 2.76 -8.01 -5.29
CA GLY A 104 3.32 -9.24 -4.75
C GLY A 104 3.08 -9.36 -3.25
N GLN A 105 3.12 -10.59 -2.74
CA GLN A 105 2.99 -10.90 -1.32
C GLN A 105 4.06 -10.20 -0.46
N HIS A 106 5.22 -9.87 -1.04
CA HIS A 106 6.37 -9.28 -0.33
C HIS A 106 6.42 -7.74 -0.37
N PHE A 107 5.29 -7.07 -0.62
CA PHE A 107 5.20 -5.62 -0.46
C PHE A 107 5.01 -5.27 1.03
N GLU A 108 6.00 -5.59 1.86
CA GLU A 108 5.92 -5.58 3.33
C GLU A 108 5.33 -4.28 3.89
N CYS A 109 5.87 -3.11 3.49
CA CYS A 109 5.38 -1.81 3.96
C CYS A 109 3.96 -1.47 3.45
N PHE A 110 3.57 -2.03 2.31
CA PHE A 110 2.23 -1.80 1.76
C PHE A 110 1.19 -2.66 2.51
N TRP A 111 1.50 -3.94 2.73
CA TRP A 111 0.61 -4.84 3.46
C TRP A 111 0.55 -4.53 4.96
N ASP A 112 1.61 -3.95 5.54
CA ASP A 112 1.60 -3.47 6.92
C ASP A 112 0.50 -2.43 7.18
N ILE A 113 0.20 -1.56 6.22
CA ILE A 113 -0.84 -0.54 6.38
C ILE A 113 -2.19 -0.99 5.82
N MET A 114 -2.23 -1.74 4.71
CA MET A 114 -3.48 -2.22 4.12
C MET A 114 -4.27 -3.20 5.00
N LYS A 115 -3.61 -3.88 5.95
CA LYS A 115 -4.28 -4.70 6.97
C LYS A 115 -5.13 -3.88 7.95
N ASP A 116 -4.90 -2.56 8.02
CA ASP A 116 -5.61 -1.64 8.91
C ASP A 116 -6.63 -0.76 8.15
N ILE A 117 -6.61 -0.76 6.80
CA ILE A 117 -7.58 -0.04 5.98
C ILE A 117 -8.84 -0.91 5.83
N PRO A 118 -10.04 -0.43 6.19
CA PRO A 118 -11.28 -1.19 6.05
C PRO A 118 -11.54 -1.61 4.60
N ALA A 119 -12.04 -2.84 4.43
CA ALA A 119 -12.48 -3.35 3.14
C ALA A 119 -13.62 -2.51 2.56
N LEU A 120 -13.71 -2.47 1.23
CA LEU A 120 -14.77 -1.72 0.54
C LEU A 120 -15.99 -2.60 0.28
N GLU A 121 -15.77 -3.85 -0.15
CA GLU A 121 -16.84 -4.77 -0.55
C GLU A 121 -17.22 -5.77 0.55
N MET A 122 -16.46 -5.82 1.64
CA MET A 122 -16.70 -6.70 2.78
C MET A 122 -17.10 -5.90 4.03
N PRO A 123 -17.99 -6.42 4.89
CA PRO A 123 -18.39 -5.73 6.11
C PRO A 123 -17.25 -5.68 7.13
N GLU A 124 -17.40 -4.90 8.20
CA GLU A 124 -16.51 -5.03 9.35
C GLU A 124 -16.50 -6.48 9.89
N PRO A 125 -15.33 -7.00 10.32
CA PRO A 125 -14.07 -6.32 10.57
C PRO A 125 -13.01 -6.49 9.45
N TYR A 126 -13.41 -6.80 8.21
CA TYR A 126 -12.46 -7.13 7.14
C TYR A 126 -11.68 -5.89 6.63
N SER A 127 -10.43 -6.13 6.24
CA SER A 127 -9.52 -5.11 5.69
C SER A 127 -9.32 -5.26 4.18
N VAL A 128 -8.71 -4.24 3.55
CA VAL A 128 -8.27 -4.32 2.15
C VAL A 128 -7.32 -5.50 1.92
N LEU A 129 -6.46 -5.83 2.88
CA LEU A 129 -5.62 -7.03 2.79
C LEU A 129 -6.44 -8.32 2.77
N ASP A 130 -7.50 -8.42 3.58
CA ASP A 130 -8.37 -9.59 3.61
C ASP A 130 -9.10 -9.77 2.27
N GLU A 131 -9.68 -8.68 1.76
CA GLU A 131 -10.37 -8.63 0.47
C GLU A 131 -9.41 -9.02 -0.67
N PHE A 132 -8.23 -8.40 -0.70
CA PHE A 132 -7.22 -8.68 -1.73
C PHE A 132 -6.76 -10.13 -1.70
N ARG A 133 -6.51 -10.70 -0.52
CA ARG A 133 -6.08 -12.10 -0.40
C ARG A 133 -7.15 -13.05 -0.90
N ILE A 134 -8.43 -12.86 -0.52
CA ILE A 134 -9.53 -13.75 -0.92
C ILE A 134 -9.76 -13.78 -2.44
N VAL A 135 -9.52 -12.66 -3.12
CA VAL A 135 -9.71 -12.59 -4.58
C VAL A 135 -8.55 -13.22 -5.35
N ASN A 136 -7.34 -13.25 -4.76
CA ASN A 136 -6.12 -13.71 -5.44
C ASN A 136 -5.64 -15.11 -5.01
N GLU A 137 -6.16 -15.66 -3.90
CA GLU A 137 -5.81 -16.97 -3.32
C GLU A 137 -7.05 -17.82 -3.01
#